data_AF-A0A9E3TVS2-F1
#
_entry.id   AF-A0A9E3TVS2-F1
#
_cell.length_a   1.000
_cell.length_b   1.000
_cell.length_c   1.000
_cell.angle_alpha   90.00
_cell.angle_beta   90.00
_cell.angle_gamma   90.00
#
_symmetry.space_group_name_H-M   'P 1'
#
loop_
_entity.id
_entity.type
_entity.pdbx_description
1 polymer ?
#
loop_
_entity_poly.entity_id
_entity_poly.type
_entity_poly.pdbx_seq_one_letter_code
_entity_poly.pdbx_strand_id
1 'polypeptide(L)'
;MSKKTNIVSRIGLTSGLAFAVALAVWWSVAAQAADEKHDHGAHQGHHVAHLNHITTQAEVEALKPGDALAMACNMCKHVMVQHVTKDNLHVKLMTIGQKHKCVCGGTVTVVGTGKGEGKSEEVNHVCSKCGDDAMFVCATKPGSGGEHHHATDK
;
A
#
# COMPACT_ATOMS: atom_id res chain seq x y z
N MET A 1 -15.63 74.45 7.80
CA MET A 1 -14.30 74.59 8.43
C MET A 1 -13.50 73.33 8.16
N SER A 2 -12.35 73.47 7.49
CA SER A 2 -11.35 72.44 7.21
C SER A 2 -10.14 72.60 8.13
N LYS A 3 -9.46 71.49 8.42
CA LYS A 3 -8.00 71.30 8.65
C LYS A 3 -7.78 69.76 8.75
N LYS A 4 -7.21 69.02 7.78
CA LYS A 4 -5.81 68.95 7.26
C LYS A 4 -4.78 69.02 8.42
N THR A 5 -3.75 68.17 8.58
CA THR A 5 -3.07 67.16 7.72
C THR A 5 -1.89 66.55 8.52
N ASN A 6 -1.43 65.36 8.10
CA ASN A 6 -0.04 64.88 7.98
C ASN A 6 0.89 64.85 9.21
N ILE A 7 1.78 63.84 9.27
CA ILE A 7 3.22 64.03 8.99
C ILE A 7 3.98 62.69 9.08
N VAL A 8 4.54 62.32 7.94
CA VAL A 8 5.67 61.42 7.73
C VAL A 8 6.92 61.98 8.45
N SER A 9 7.56 61.20 9.32
CA SER A 9 8.98 61.35 9.68
C SER A 9 9.33 60.18 10.62
N ARG A 10 10.30 59.30 10.35
CA ARG A 10 11.72 59.64 10.18
C ARG A 10 12.42 58.60 9.29
N ILE A 11 12.93 59.08 8.17
CA ILE A 11 14.06 58.46 7.50
C ILE A 11 15.31 58.97 8.24
N GLY A 12 15.97 58.07 8.97
CA GLY A 12 17.34 58.28 9.43
C GLY A 12 18.28 57.62 8.43
N LEU A 13 18.89 58.44 7.57
CA LEU A 13 19.91 58.09 6.60
C LEU A 13 21.28 57.86 7.29
N THR A 14 22.00 56.82 6.81
CA THR A 14 23.48 56.74 6.68
C THR A 14 24.31 56.66 7.97
N SER A 15 25.45 56.00 8.10
CA SER A 15 26.46 55.42 7.20
C SER A 15 27.24 54.45 8.12
N GLY A 16 27.48 53.18 7.79
CA GLY A 16 28.56 52.77 6.90
C GLY A 16 29.73 52.18 7.70
N LEU A 17 29.83 50.84 7.78
CA LEU A 17 31.12 50.16 7.82
C LEU A 17 30.95 48.74 7.25
N ALA A 18 31.86 48.40 6.37
CA ALA A 18 31.88 47.25 5.48
C ALA A 18 31.81 45.89 6.18
N PHE A 19 31.00 45.00 5.61
CA PHE A 19 31.36 43.59 5.47
C PHE A 19 31.23 43.22 4.00
N ALA A 20 32.30 43.53 3.27
CA ALA A 20 32.60 42.85 2.02
C ALA A 20 33.03 41.41 2.34
N VAL A 21 32.73 40.53 1.39
CA VAL A 21 33.24 39.15 1.24
C VAL A 21 32.51 38.07 2.05
N ALA A 22 31.45 37.51 1.44
CA ALA A 22 31.22 36.06 1.40
C ALA A 22 30.19 35.70 0.31
N LEU A 23 30.47 36.06 -0.94
CA LEU A 23 29.88 35.38 -2.11
C LEU A 23 30.69 34.11 -2.35
N ALA A 24 30.25 32.94 -1.88
CA ALA A 24 30.64 31.63 -2.44
C ALA A 24 29.93 30.38 -1.85
N VAL A 25 28.85 30.46 -1.06
CA VAL A 25 28.26 29.22 -0.47
C VAL A 25 26.76 29.03 -0.74
N TRP A 26 26.21 29.63 -1.80
CA TRP A 26 24.84 29.28 -2.25
C TRP A 26 24.80 28.30 -3.43
N TRP A 27 25.94 27.90 -4.03
CA TRP A 27 25.89 26.94 -5.14
C TRP A 27 25.63 25.48 -4.74
N SER A 28 25.22 25.20 -3.52
CA SER A 28 24.76 23.86 -3.13
C SER A 28 23.25 23.65 -3.31
N VAL A 29 22.46 24.70 -3.60
CA VAL A 29 21.02 24.59 -3.95
C VAL A 29 20.81 24.85 -5.44
N ALA A 30 21.49 24.06 -6.27
CA ALA A 30 21.15 23.86 -7.69
C ALA A 30 21.72 22.54 -8.25
N ALA A 31 22.40 21.74 -7.41
CA ALA A 31 22.90 20.41 -7.77
C ALA A 31 22.00 19.26 -7.29
N GLN A 32 20.91 19.52 -6.56
CA GLN A 32 19.91 18.49 -6.21
C GLN A 32 18.85 18.27 -7.30
N ALA A 33 19.03 18.84 -8.50
CA ALA A 33 18.09 18.68 -9.62
C ALA A 33 18.72 17.99 -10.84
N ALA A 34 19.86 17.32 -10.67
CA ALA A 34 20.44 16.45 -11.69
C ALA A 34 20.79 15.09 -11.07
N ASP A 35 20.07 14.07 -11.52
CA ASP A 35 20.33 12.65 -11.28
C ASP A 35 20.19 12.19 -9.82
N GLU A 36 19.01 12.36 -9.23
CA GLU A 36 18.49 11.26 -8.40
C GLU A 36 18.13 10.10 -9.34
N LYS A 37 19.16 9.41 -9.85
CA LYS A 37 19.02 7.97 -9.97
C LYS A 37 18.79 7.49 -8.56
N HIS A 38 17.53 7.18 -8.26
CA HIS A 38 17.25 6.22 -7.21
C HIS A 38 17.97 4.93 -7.60
N ASP A 39 19.24 4.84 -7.17
CA ASP A 39 19.88 3.57 -6.89
C ASP A 39 19.01 2.90 -5.82
N HIS A 40 18.05 2.12 -6.29
CA HIS A 40 17.39 1.07 -5.54
C HIS A 40 18.43 -0.01 -5.21
N GLY A 41 19.43 0.37 -4.42
CA GLY A 41 20.61 -0.42 -4.11
C GLY A 41 20.74 -0.64 -2.62
N ALA A 42 19.68 -1.10 -1.93
CA ALA A 42 19.77 -1.71 -0.60
C ALA A 42 18.44 -2.35 -0.15
N HIS A 43 17.89 -3.28 -0.93
CA HIS A 43 17.09 -4.34 -0.32
C HIS A 43 17.80 -5.66 -0.56
N GLN A 44 18.49 -6.13 0.48
CA GLN A 44 18.86 -7.54 0.61
C GLN A 44 17.65 -8.37 0.22
N GLY A 45 17.82 -9.21 -0.81
CA GLY A 45 16.76 -9.95 -1.49
C GLY A 45 16.04 -10.91 -0.56
N HIS A 46 15.02 -10.40 0.12
CA HIS A 46 13.92 -11.24 0.52
C HIS A 46 13.13 -11.53 -0.74
N HIS A 47 13.02 -12.79 -1.12
CA HIS A 47 12.11 -13.26 -2.15
C HIS A 47 10.68 -12.91 -1.71
N VAL A 48 10.24 -11.68 -1.99
CA VAL A 48 8.88 -11.25 -1.67
C VAL A 48 7.96 -11.93 -2.65
N ALA A 49 7.20 -12.91 -2.14
CA ALA A 49 6.18 -13.58 -2.93
C ALA A 49 5.16 -12.53 -3.39
N HIS A 50 4.92 -12.46 -4.70
CA HIS A 50 3.91 -11.55 -5.24
C HIS A 50 2.51 -12.03 -4.84
N LEU A 51 1.85 -11.24 -3.97
CA LEU A 51 0.49 -11.51 -3.52
C LEU A 51 -0.52 -10.83 -4.46
N ASN A 52 -1.42 -11.59 -5.05
CA ASN A 52 -2.52 -11.08 -5.85
C ASN A 52 -3.76 -10.95 -4.98
N HIS A 53 -4.41 -9.79 -4.98
CA HIS A 53 -5.68 -9.61 -4.28
C HIS A 53 -6.78 -10.47 -4.92
N ILE A 54 -7.60 -11.12 -4.09
CA ILE A 54 -8.67 -12.01 -4.53
C ILE A 54 -10.00 -11.51 -3.98
N THR A 55 -10.93 -11.24 -4.87
CA THR A 55 -12.22 -10.62 -4.58
C THR A 55 -13.41 -11.42 -5.08
N THR A 56 -13.22 -12.46 -5.89
CA THR A 56 -14.34 -13.26 -6.41
C THR A 56 -14.18 -14.74 -6.09
N GLN A 57 -15.30 -15.47 -6.11
CA GLN A 57 -15.26 -16.93 -5.94
C GLN A 57 -14.55 -17.59 -7.14
N ALA A 58 -14.76 -17.08 -8.35
CA ALA A 58 -14.12 -17.59 -9.56
C ALA A 58 -12.58 -17.50 -9.51
N GLU A 59 -12.04 -16.41 -8.96
CA GLU A 59 -10.58 -16.25 -8.77
C GLU A 59 -10.01 -17.30 -7.80
N VAL A 60 -10.75 -17.64 -6.75
CA VAL A 60 -10.33 -18.70 -5.81
C VAL A 60 -10.48 -20.09 -6.41
N GLU A 61 -11.52 -20.35 -7.19
CA GLU A 61 -11.68 -21.63 -7.90
C GLU A 61 -10.60 -21.86 -8.98
N ALA A 62 -10.02 -20.78 -9.52
CA ALA A 62 -8.93 -20.86 -10.48
C ALA A 62 -7.56 -21.21 -9.86
N LEU A 63 -7.46 -21.22 -8.53
CA LEU A 63 -6.24 -21.59 -7.83
C LEU A 63 -5.95 -23.09 -7.97
N LYS A 64 -4.67 -23.43 -8.08
CA LYS A 64 -4.21 -24.80 -8.29
C LYS A 64 -3.64 -25.37 -7.00
N PRO A 65 -3.70 -26.70 -6.80
CA PRO A 65 -2.98 -27.34 -5.70
C PRO A 65 -1.51 -26.92 -5.67
N GLY A 66 -1.06 -26.44 -4.51
CA GLY A 66 0.27 -25.84 -4.33
C GLY A 66 0.24 -24.31 -4.19
N ASP A 67 -0.76 -23.62 -4.73
CA ASP A 67 -0.97 -22.20 -4.43
C ASP A 67 -1.28 -21.99 -2.94
N ALA A 68 -1.10 -20.77 -2.45
CA ALA A 68 -1.44 -20.39 -1.09
C ALA A 68 -2.39 -19.20 -1.08
N LEU A 69 -3.44 -19.30 -0.29
CA LEU A 69 -4.40 -18.24 0.00
C LEU A 69 -4.07 -17.65 1.38
N ALA A 70 -3.88 -16.35 1.45
CA ALA A 70 -3.63 -15.62 2.68
C ALA A 70 -4.80 -14.68 2.97
N MET A 71 -5.34 -14.75 4.18
CA MET A 71 -6.34 -13.82 4.69
C MET A 71 -5.73 -12.99 5.81
N ALA A 72 -5.73 -11.67 5.65
CA ALA A 72 -5.20 -10.74 6.63
C ALA A 72 -6.32 -9.95 7.28
N CYS A 73 -6.28 -9.82 8.61
CA CYS A 73 -7.05 -8.83 9.35
C CYS A 73 -6.12 -7.71 9.82
N ASN A 74 -6.28 -6.50 9.29
CA ASN A 74 -5.42 -5.37 9.66
C ASN A 74 -5.61 -4.96 11.13
N MET A 75 -6.84 -4.98 11.64
CA MET A 75 -7.19 -4.60 13.00
C MET A 75 -6.64 -5.60 14.02
N CYS A 76 -6.65 -6.89 13.69
CA CYS A 76 -6.10 -7.94 14.55
C CYS A 76 -4.60 -8.18 14.34
N LYS A 77 -4.00 -7.57 13.30
CA LYS A 77 -2.62 -7.83 12.87
C LYS A 77 -2.32 -9.32 12.71
N HIS A 78 -3.28 -10.05 12.15
CA HIS A 78 -3.23 -11.50 12.03
C HIS A 78 -3.39 -11.91 10.57
N VAL A 79 -2.54 -12.83 10.12
CA VAL A 79 -2.60 -13.41 8.78
C VAL A 79 -2.77 -14.91 8.93
N MET A 80 -3.83 -15.44 8.31
CA MET A 80 -4.03 -16.88 8.15
C MET A 80 -3.62 -17.28 6.74
N VAL A 81 -2.82 -18.33 6.61
CA VAL A 81 -2.44 -18.88 5.31
C VAL A 81 -3.01 -20.29 5.18
N GLN A 82 -3.73 -20.54 4.09
CA GLN A 82 -4.23 -21.85 3.70
C GLN A 82 -3.59 -22.27 2.39
N HIS A 83 -3.01 -23.46 2.37
CA HIS A 83 -2.53 -24.05 1.13
C HIS A 83 -3.70 -24.62 0.35
N VAL A 84 -3.69 -24.42 -0.95
CA VAL A 84 -4.70 -24.94 -1.87
C VAL A 84 -4.48 -26.44 -1.99
N THR A 85 -5.47 -27.19 -1.54
CA THR A 85 -5.55 -28.66 -1.58
C THR A 85 -6.68 -29.10 -2.50
N LYS A 86 -6.70 -30.39 -2.87
CA LYS A 86 -7.69 -30.96 -3.81
C LYS A 86 -9.12 -31.03 -3.26
N ASP A 87 -9.32 -30.73 -1.98
CA ASP A 87 -10.59 -30.78 -1.26
C ASP A 87 -11.41 -29.47 -1.34
N ASN A 88 -10.91 -28.47 -2.07
CA ASN A 88 -11.60 -27.20 -2.33
C ASN A 88 -12.02 -26.39 -1.09
N LEU A 89 -11.38 -26.61 0.06
CA LEU A 89 -11.69 -25.86 1.29
C LEU A 89 -11.48 -24.34 1.14
N HIS A 90 -10.50 -23.94 0.32
CA HIS A 90 -10.22 -22.55 -0.03
C HIS A 90 -11.41 -21.86 -0.72
N VAL A 91 -12.16 -22.56 -1.57
CA VAL A 91 -13.36 -22.02 -2.24
C VAL A 91 -14.47 -21.68 -1.25
N LYS A 92 -14.62 -22.49 -0.20
CA LYS A 92 -15.59 -22.23 0.86
C LYS A 92 -15.27 -20.93 1.61
N LEU A 93 -14.03 -20.49 1.64
CA LEU A 93 -13.65 -19.24 2.28
C LEU A 93 -14.20 -18.00 1.58
N MET A 94 -14.52 -18.08 0.28
CA MET A 94 -15.08 -16.98 -0.53
C MET A 94 -16.56 -17.15 -0.87
N THR A 95 -17.21 -18.21 -0.40
CA THR A 95 -18.62 -18.44 -0.73
C THR A 95 -19.50 -17.50 0.10
N ILE A 96 -20.35 -16.71 -0.57
CA ILE A 96 -21.27 -15.78 0.10
C ILE A 96 -22.10 -16.50 1.17
N GLY A 97 -22.24 -15.85 2.32
CA GLY A 97 -22.94 -16.39 3.50
C GLY A 97 -22.11 -17.34 4.36
N GLN A 98 -20.91 -17.76 3.91
CA GLN A 98 -20.01 -18.53 4.76
C GLN A 98 -19.52 -17.70 5.94
N LYS A 99 -19.31 -18.40 7.06
CA LYS A 99 -18.90 -17.81 8.32
C LYS A 99 -17.67 -18.53 8.86
N HIS A 100 -16.74 -17.75 9.38
CA HIS A 100 -15.56 -18.25 10.09
C HIS A 100 -15.22 -17.35 11.28
N LYS A 101 -14.37 -17.85 12.17
CA LYS A 101 -14.02 -17.17 13.40
C LYS A 101 -12.80 -16.27 13.17
N CYS A 102 -12.91 -15.01 13.58
CA CYS A 102 -11.78 -14.10 13.67
C CYS A 102 -11.02 -14.31 14.99
N VAL A 103 -9.72 -14.02 15.02
CA VAL A 103 -8.89 -14.14 16.22
C VAL A 103 -9.34 -13.21 17.36
N CYS A 104 -9.97 -12.07 17.06
CA CYS A 104 -10.59 -11.19 18.06
C CYS A 104 -11.88 -11.77 18.68
N GLY A 105 -12.26 -12.99 18.31
CA GLY A 105 -13.48 -13.67 18.71
C GLY A 105 -14.74 -13.17 18.00
N GLY A 106 -14.61 -12.30 16.99
CA GLY A 106 -15.71 -11.94 16.09
C GLY A 106 -16.04 -13.04 15.08
N THR A 107 -17.22 -12.99 14.50
CA THR A 107 -17.58 -13.75 13.30
C THR A 107 -17.26 -12.94 12.05
N VAL A 108 -16.55 -13.55 11.12
CA VAL A 108 -16.34 -13.05 9.76
C VAL A 108 -17.39 -13.68 8.86
N THR A 109 -18.13 -12.85 8.13
CA THR A 109 -19.13 -13.29 7.16
C THR A 109 -18.72 -12.85 5.78
N VAL A 110 -18.82 -13.74 4.81
CA VAL A 110 -18.62 -13.40 3.40
C VAL A 110 -19.91 -12.78 2.87
N VAL A 111 -19.83 -11.56 2.34
CA VAL A 111 -20.97 -10.83 1.77
C VAL A 111 -20.68 -10.49 0.32
N GLY A 112 -21.70 -10.57 -0.54
CA GLY A 112 -21.60 -10.02 -1.88
C GLY A 112 -21.66 -8.49 -1.83
N THR A 113 -20.88 -7.82 -2.68
CA THR A 113 -20.89 -6.35 -2.80
C THR A 113 -21.81 -5.86 -3.92
N GLY A 114 -22.40 -6.78 -4.70
CA GLY A 114 -23.29 -6.49 -5.82
C GLY A 114 -22.57 -6.11 -7.12
N LYS A 115 -21.24 -6.18 -7.18
CA LYS A 115 -20.46 -5.97 -8.40
C LYS A 115 -20.17 -7.32 -9.06
N GLY A 116 -20.77 -7.58 -10.22
CA GLY A 116 -20.71 -8.87 -10.91
C GLY A 116 -21.94 -9.77 -10.64
N GLU A 117 -22.00 -10.94 -11.27
CA GLU A 117 -23.07 -11.93 -11.09
C GLU A 117 -22.51 -13.33 -10.84
N GLY A 118 -23.17 -14.09 -9.97
CA GLY A 118 -22.80 -15.47 -9.66
C GLY A 118 -21.39 -15.59 -9.09
N LYS A 119 -20.55 -16.44 -9.67
CA LYS A 119 -19.17 -16.67 -9.18
C LYS A 119 -18.22 -15.50 -9.42
N SER A 120 -18.58 -14.60 -10.31
CA SER A 120 -17.85 -13.37 -10.60
C SER A 120 -18.32 -12.21 -9.74
N GLU A 121 -19.32 -12.42 -8.88
CA GLU A 121 -19.72 -11.43 -7.89
C GLU A 121 -18.55 -11.18 -6.93
N GLU A 122 -18.19 -9.92 -6.76
CA GLU A 122 -17.22 -9.48 -5.78
C GLU A 122 -17.75 -9.73 -4.37
N VAL A 123 -16.89 -10.28 -3.54
CA VAL A 123 -17.17 -10.61 -2.15
C VAL A 123 -16.27 -9.81 -1.22
N ASN A 124 -16.82 -9.49 -0.05
CA ASN A 124 -16.08 -8.90 1.06
C ASN A 124 -16.19 -9.78 2.32
N HIS A 125 -15.16 -9.73 3.15
CA HIS A 125 -15.06 -10.46 4.42
C HIS A 125 -15.33 -9.51 5.58
N VAL A 126 -16.55 -9.49 6.08
CA VAL A 126 -16.94 -8.53 7.13
C VAL A 126 -16.78 -9.17 8.50
N CYS A 127 -15.89 -8.61 9.32
CA CYS A 127 -15.75 -9.03 10.71
C CYS A 127 -16.66 -8.20 11.61
N SER A 128 -17.58 -8.88 12.32
CA SER A 128 -18.52 -8.26 13.28
C SER A 128 -17.88 -7.40 14.39
N LYS A 129 -16.57 -7.53 14.64
CA LYS A 129 -15.84 -6.70 15.62
C LYS A 129 -14.83 -5.74 15.00
N CYS A 130 -14.30 -6.03 13.83
CA CYS A 130 -13.24 -5.23 13.21
C CYS A 130 -13.76 -4.30 12.11
N GLY A 131 -14.93 -4.57 11.56
CA GLY A 131 -15.50 -3.85 10.43
C GLY A 131 -15.38 -4.61 9.11
N ASP A 132 -15.89 -3.96 8.08
CA ASP A 132 -15.97 -4.38 6.69
C ASP A 132 -14.67 -4.11 5.91
N ASP A 133 -13.91 -3.09 6.27
CA ASP A 133 -12.59 -2.78 5.66
C ASP A 133 -11.42 -3.49 6.35
N ALA A 134 -11.71 -4.42 7.25
CA ALA A 134 -10.69 -5.00 8.11
C ALA A 134 -9.98 -6.22 7.51
N MET A 135 -10.64 -6.91 6.56
CA MET A 135 -10.21 -8.22 6.08
C MET A 135 -9.86 -8.14 4.60
N PHE A 136 -8.74 -8.74 4.23
CA PHE A 136 -8.27 -8.80 2.84
C PHE A 136 -7.83 -10.22 2.54
N VAL A 137 -8.12 -10.69 1.33
CA VAL A 137 -7.73 -12.04 0.88
C VAL A 137 -6.83 -11.91 -0.33
N CYS A 138 -5.69 -12.59 -0.30
CA CYS A 138 -4.74 -12.62 -1.39
C CYS A 138 -4.34 -14.06 -1.71
N ALA A 139 -3.83 -14.31 -2.90
CA ALA A 139 -3.22 -15.58 -3.26
C ALA A 139 -1.82 -15.40 -3.82
N THR A 140 -0.98 -16.41 -3.62
CA THR A 140 0.35 -16.52 -4.23
C THR A 140 0.54 -17.88 -4.87
N LYS A 141 1.34 -17.90 -5.93
CA LYS A 141 1.83 -19.13 -6.56
C LYS A 141 3.16 -19.55 -5.94
N PRO A 142 3.49 -20.86 -5.92
CA PRO A 142 4.83 -21.32 -5.59
C PRO A 142 5.87 -20.68 -6.51
N GLY A 143 7.00 -20.24 -5.97
CA GLY A 143 8.11 -19.71 -6.76
C GLY A 143 7.92 -18.29 -7.32
N SER A 144 6.84 -17.58 -6.96
CA SER A 144 6.60 -16.18 -7.38
C SER A 144 7.54 -15.14 -6.74
N GLY A 145 8.63 -15.58 -6.11
CA GLY A 145 9.69 -14.71 -5.65
C GLY A 145 10.54 -14.27 -6.85
N GLY A 146 10.29 -13.04 -7.33
CA GLY A 146 11.06 -12.30 -8.34
C GLY A 146 11.91 -13.14 -9.30
N GLU A 147 11.37 -13.45 -10.47
CA GLU A 147 12.17 -13.94 -11.60
C GLU A 147 13.19 -12.86 -11.98
N HIS A 148 14.47 -13.08 -11.66
CA HIS A 148 15.55 -12.28 -12.20
C HIS A 148 15.60 -12.52 -13.72
N HIS A 149 15.25 -11.49 -14.51
CA HIS A 149 15.69 -11.39 -15.89
C HIS A 149 17.21 -11.19 -15.94
N HIS A 150 17.97 -12.28 -15.76
CA HIS A 150 19.34 -12.34 -16.24
C HIS A 150 19.27 -12.50 -17.76
N ALA A 151 19.18 -11.37 -18.46
CA ALA A 151 19.63 -11.29 -19.85
C ALA A 151 21.09 -11.75 -19.86
N THR A 152 21.31 -12.96 -20.36
CA THR A 152 22.65 -13.46 -20.64
C THR A 152 23.02 -12.88 -21.99
N ASP A 153 23.61 -11.69 -22.00
CA ASP A 153 24.30 -11.19 -23.18
C ASP A 153 25.50 -12.12 -23.45
N LYS A 154 25.51 -12.69 -24.65
CA LYS A 154 26.56 -13.56 -25.19
C LYS A 154 27.23 -12.84 -26.36
#